data_AF-A0A915IRN4-F1
#
_entry.id   AF-A0A915IRN4-F1
#
_cell.length_a   1.000
_cell.length_b   1.000
_cell.length_c   1.000
_cell.angle_alpha   90.00
_cell.angle_beta   90.00
_cell.angle_gamma   90.00
#
_symmetry.space_group_name_H-M   'P 1'
#
loop_
_entity.id
_entity.type
_entity.pdbx_description
1 polymer ?
#
loop_
_entity_poly.entity_id
_entity_poly.type
_entity_poly.pdbx_seq_one_letter_code
_entity_poly.pdbx_strand_id
1 'polypeptide(L)'
;EKEILKRVRQVANRNEVWTSYIGTGYYGTITPSVIQRNIFENPGYTQYTPYQAEISQGRLESLLNFQTMITEITGMTSANCSLLDEATACAEAMTLCHRFNKKPVFIVDQNLHPQNIDLLRTRAEYVEISSIFESASFLTCTFKAVRH
;
A
#
# COMPACT_ATOMS: atom_id res chain seq x y z
N GLU A 1 33.70 -6.18 -10.90
CA GLU A 1 32.65 -5.13 -11.00
C GLU A 1 32.19 -4.86 -12.43
N LYS A 2 33.06 -4.41 -13.36
CA LYS A 2 32.66 -4.10 -14.76
C LYS A 2 31.95 -5.25 -15.50
N GLU A 3 32.41 -6.48 -15.31
CA GLU A 3 31.77 -7.67 -15.91
C GLU A 3 30.36 -7.94 -15.35
N ILE A 4 30.15 -7.66 -14.06
CA ILE A 4 28.85 -7.82 -13.39
C ILE A 4 27.86 -6.81 -13.98
N LEU A 5 28.25 -5.54 -14.10
CA LEU A 5 27.40 -4.52 -14.72
C LEU A 5 27.06 -4.87 -16.17
N LYS A 6 28.02 -5.40 -16.94
CA LYS A 6 27.78 -5.86 -18.31
C LYS A 6 26.77 -7.00 -18.35
N ARG A 7 26.89 -7.98 -17.45
CA ARG A 7 25.97 -9.11 -17.35
C ARG A 7 24.55 -8.67 -16.95
N VAL A 8 24.42 -7.79 -15.96
CA VAL A 8 23.12 -7.24 -15.53
C VAL A 8 22.44 -6.49 -16.68
N ARG A 9 23.19 -5.66 -17.43
CA ARG A 9 22.66 -4.97 -18.62
C ARG A 9 22.18 -5.94 -19.70
N GLN A 10 22.91 -7.03 -19.95
CA GLN A 10 22.48 -8.04 -20.93
C GLN A 10 21.16 -8.73 -20.55
N VAL A 11 20.92 -8.94 -19.26
CA VAL A 11 19.65 -9.50 -18.77
C VAL A 11 18.54 -8.44 -18.86
N ALA A 12 18.82 -7.23 -18.39
CA ALA A 12 17.86 -6.12 -18.41
C ALA A 12 17.40 -5.77 -19.84
N ASN A 13 18.28 -5.87 -20.84
CA ASN A 13 17.96 -5.62 -22.25
C ASN A 13 16.99 -6.65 -22.87
N ARG A 14 16.64 -7.72 -22.16
CA ARG A 14 15.58 -8.65 -22.60
C ARG A 14 14.18 -8.15 -22.25
N ASN A 15 14.08 -7.17 -21.35
CA ASN A 15 12.81 -6.58 -20.98
C ASN A 15 12.39 -5.55 -22.03
N GLU A 16 11.12 -5.55 -22.39
CA GLU A 16 10.55 -4.52 -23.27
C GLU A 16 9.83 -3.46 -22.42
N VAL A 17 10.21 -2.19 -22.59
CA VAL A 17 9.59 -1.08 -21.85
C VAL A 17 8.47 -0.50 -22.69
N TRP A 18 7.23 -0.79 -22.30
CA TRP A 18 6.03 -0.34 -22.98
C TRP A 18 5.39 0.82 -22.22
N THR A 19 4.58 1.63 -22.92
CA THR A 19 3.70 2.59 -22.24
C THR A 19 2.47 1.83 -21.75
N SER A 20 2.50 1.41 -20.49
CA SER A 20 1.46 0.56 -19.89
C SER A 20 0.30 1.40 -19.35
N TYR A 21 -0.91 1.15 -19.87
CA TYR A 21 -2.17 1.71 -19.38
C TYR A 21 -3.06 0.65 -18.71
N ILE A 22 -2.44 -0.41 -18.18
CA ILE A 22 -3.13 -1.53 -17.51
C ILE A 22 -3.85 -1.03 -16.23
N GLY A 23 -3.27 -0.05 -15.54
CA GLY A 23 -3.81 0.49 -14.29
C GLY A 23 -3.60 -0.50 -13.14
N THR A 24 -4.69 -0.84 -12.43
CA THR A 24 -4.68 -1.84 -11.34
C THR A 24 -3.73 -1.50 -10.18
N GLY A 25 -3.70 -0.23 -9.76
CA GLY A 25 -2.89 0.22 -8.62
C GLY A 25 -1.47 0.67 -8.99
N TYR A 26 -1.01 0.43 -10.22
CA TYR A 26 0.30 0.88 -10.72
C TYR A 26 0.13 1.84 -11.89
N TYR A 27 0.59 3.07 -11.70
CA TYR A 27 0.46 4.14 -12.69
C TYR A 27 1.85 4.73 -12.98
N GLY A 28 2.15 4.95 -14.25
CA GLY A 28 3.40 5.58 -14.66
C GLY A 28 3.51 7.00 -14.10
N THR A 29 4.65 7.34 -13.51
CA THR A 29 4.93 8.67 -12.96
C THR A 29 6.29 9.17 -13.44
N ILE A 30 6.45 10.50 -13.47
CA ILE A 30 7.74 11.12 -13.74
C ILE A 30 8.41 11.40 -12.40
N THR A 31 9.45 10.63 -12.07
CA THR A 31 10.29 10.90 -10.90
C THR A 31 11.17 12.12 -11.16
N PRO A 32 11.07 13.21 -10.38
CA PRO A 32 11.94 14.37 -10.56
C PRO A 32 13.41 13.99 -10.44
N SER A 33 14.23 14.41 -11.41
CA SER A 33 15.64 14.02 -11.51
C SER A 33 16.47 14.41 -10.28
N VAL A 34 16.11 15.52 -9.62
CA VAL A 34 16.72 15.96 -8.36
C VAL A 34 16.45 15.00 -7.21
N ILE A 35 15.28 14.37 -7.14
CA ILE A 35 14.94 13.37 -6.12
C ILE A 35 15.67 12.07 -6.44
N GLN A 36 15.65 11.63 -7.70
CA GLN A 36 16.37 10.42 -8.12
C GLN A 36 17.85 10.47 -7.72
N ARG A 37 18.55 11.55 -8.08
CA ARG A 37 19.99 11.68 -7.84
C ARG A 37 20.33 11.89 -6.36
N ASN A 38 19.61 12.76 -5.67
CA ASN A 38 20.01 13.19 -4.33
C ASN A 38 19.45 12.32 -3.20
N ILE A 39 18.41 11.52 -3.47
CA ILE A 39 17.77 10.64 -2.49
C ILE A 39 18.04 9.17 -2.83
N PHE A 40 17.61 8.70 -4.00
CA PHE A 40 17.67 7.27 -4.34
C PHE A 40 19.09 6.79 -4.69
N GLU A 41 19.87 7.63 -5.39
CA GLU A 41 21.24 7.29 -5.82
C GLU A 41 22.31 7.77 -4.80
N ASN A 42 21.90 8.44 -3.72
CA ASN A 42 22.81 8.98 -2.73
C ASN A 42 23.17 7.94 -1.66
N PRO A 43 24.47 7.65 -1.40
CA PRO A 43 24.92 6.61 -0.45
C PRO A 43 24.42 6.79 1.01
N GLY A 44 23.79 7.92 1.34
CA GLY A 44 23.06 8.13 2.60
C GLY A 44 21.91 7.14 2.87
N TYR A 45 21.44 6.35 1.89
CA TYR A 45 20.45 5.27 2.08
C TYR A 45 20.92 4.08 2.94
N THR A 46 22.17 4.12 3.44
CA THR A 46 22.75 3.07 4.30
C THR A 46 22.20 3.08 5.73
N GLN A 47 21.52 4.15 6.15
CA GLN A 47 20.93 4.27 7.48
C GLN A 47 19.70 3.38 7.65
N TYR A 48 19.59 2.68 8.80
CA TYR A 48 18.46 1.81 9.12
C TYR A 48 17.34 2.58 9.88
N THR A 49 16.48 1.86 10.59
CA THR A 49 15.44 2.43 11.46
C THR A 49 16.03 3.49 12.39
N PRO A 50 15.43 4.69 12.47
CA PRO A 50 16.00 5.82 13.19
C PRO A 50 15.73 5.70 14.70
N TYR A 51 16.35 4.70 15.34
CA TYR A 51 16.18 4.45 16.79
C TYR A 51 16.78 5.59 17.63
N GLN A 52 17.82 6.25 17.13
CA GLN A 52 18.44 7.42 17.76
C GLN A 52 17.93 8.69 17.08
N ALA A 53 17.00 9.37 17.74
CA ALA A 53 16.31 10.51 17.15
C ALA A 53 17.24 11.71 16.94
N GLU A 54 18.25 11.91 17.81
CA GLU A 54 19.14 13.07 17.78
C GLU A 54 19.98 13.14 16.51
N ILE A 55 20.39 11.98 15.98
CA ILE A 55 21.22 11.88 14.77
C ILE A 55 20.42 11.61 13.50
N SER A 56 19.09 11.46 13.61
CA SER A 56 18.21 11.04 12.50
C SER A 56 17.14 12.09 12.14
N GLN A 57 17.28 13.33 12.63
CA GLN A 57 16.26 14.38 12.50
C GLN A 57 15.80 14.63 11.07
N GLY A 58 16.73 14.70 10.09
CA GLY A 58 16.35 14.97 8.69
C GLY A 58 15.44 13.90 8.07
N ARG A 59 15.60 12.61 8.45
CA ARG A 59 14.70 11.55 7.97
C ARG A 59 13.37 11.58 8.71
N LEU A 60 13.39 11.85 10.02
CA LEU A 60 12.17 11.98 10.81
C LEU A 60 11.29 13.13 10.32
N GLU A 61 11.89 14.26 9.94
CA GLU A 61 11.19 15.39 9.32
C GLU A 61 10.54 14.99 7.99
N SER A 62 11.26 14.27 7.13
CA SER A 62 10.70 13.76 5.86
C SER A 62 9.53 12.79 6.09
N LEU A 63 9.62 11.91 7.09
CA LEU A 63 8.52 11.01 7.48
C LEU A 63 7.31 11.78 8.04
N LEU A 64 7.55 12.85 8.81
CA LEU A 64 6.47 13.72 9.28
C LEU A 64 5.79 14.44 8.12
N ASN A 65 6.56 14.96 7.16
CA ASN A 65 6.02 15.57 5.94
C ASN A 65 5.17 14.58 5.14
N PHE A 66 5.57 13.29 5.07
CA PHE A 66 4.76 12.24 4.47
C PHE A 66 3.43 12.05 5.22
N GLN A 67 3.45 11.98 6.56
CA GLN A 67 2.22 11.87 7.35
C GLN A 67 1.30 13.07 7.12
N THR A 68 1.83 14.30 7.15
CA THR A 68 1.07 15.52 6.92
C THR A 68 0.42 15.52 5.54
N MET A 69 1.18 15.19 4.50
CA MET A 69 0.67 15.09 3.13
C MET A 69 -0.48 14.09 3.02
N ILE A 70 -0.36 12.91 3.64
CA ILE A 70 -1.46 11.92 3.66
C ILE A 70 -2.67 12.43 4.43
N THR A 71 -2.49 13.04 5.60
CA THR A 71 -3.62 13.59 6.39
C THR A 71 -4.35 14.71 5.66
N GLU A 72 -3.62 15.57 4.95
CA GLU A 72 -4.20 16.67 4.18
C GLU A 72 -4.99 16.17 2.96
N ILE A 73 -4.48 15.16 2.23
CA ILE A 73 -5.16 14.60 1.06
C ILE A 73 -6.39 13.76 1.47
N THR A 74 -6.29 12.99 2.54
CA THR A 74 -7.36 12.06 2.96
C THR A 74 -8.38 12.71 3.90
N GLY A 75 -8.04 13.83 4.53
CA GLY A 75 -8.85 14.45 5.58
C GLY A 75 -8.88 13.66 6.90
N MET A 76 -8.01 12.66 7.06
CA MET A 76 -7.91 11.87 8.29
C MET A 76 -7.12 12.59 9.37
N THR A 77 -7.38 12.25 10.63
CA THR A 77 -6.74 12.90 11.79
C THR A 77 -5.28 12.49 12.01
N SER A 78 -4.88 11.32 11.51
CA SER A 78 -3.53 10.79 11.66
C SER A 78 -3.22 9.77 10.56
N ALA A 79 -1.95 9.65 10.21
CA ALA A 79 -1.42 8.70 9.25
C ALA A 79 -0.15 8.03 9.80
N ASN A 80 0.15 6.82 9.33
CA ASN A 80 1.38 6.12 9.69
C ASN A 80 2.55 6.46 8.74
N CYS A 81 3.76 6.02 9.07
CA CYS A 81 4.98 6.23 8.27
C CYS A 81 5.13 5.21 7.12
N SER A 82 4.05 4.88 6.41
CA SER A 82 3.92 3.85 5.36
C SER A 82 3.58 2.43 5.81
N LEU A 83 3.10 1.64 4.85
CA LEU A 83 2.96 0.18 4.87
C LEU A 83 3.61 -0.39 3.60
N LEU A 84 3.61 -1.72 3.45
CA LEU A 84 4.34 -2.39 2.38
C LEU A 84 3.74 -2.12 0.99
N ASP A 85 2.42 -2.29 0.87
CA ASP A 85 1.67 -2.07 -0.36
C ASP A 85 0.18 -1.80 -0.05
N GLU A 86 -0.60 -1.50 -1.09
CA GLU A 86 -2.04 -1.22 -0.96
C GLU A 86 -2.81 -2.42 -0.38
N ALA A 87 -2.55 -3.63 -0.89
CA ALA A 87 -3.25 -4.83 -0.47
C ALA A 87 -3.05 -5.12 1.03
N THR A 88 -1.80 -5.02 1.51
CA THR A 88 -1.46 -5.21 2.92
C THR A 88 -2.04 -4.10 3.78
N ALA A 89 -2.11 -2.86 3.28
CA ALA A 89 -2.80 -1.78 3.96
C ALA A 89 -4.30 -2.06 4.13
N CYS A 90 -4.97 -2.60 3.11
CA CYS A 90 -6.37 -3.05 3.23
C CYS A 90 -6.53 -4.16 4.28
N ALA A 91 -5.61 -5.13 4.32
CA ALA A 91 -5.66 -6.21 5.30
C ALA A 91 -5.39 -5.75 6.74
N GLU A 92 -4.48 -4.80 6.94
CA GLU A 92 -4.27 -4.17 8.25
C GLU A 92 -5.49 -3.37 8.69
N ALA A 93 -6.15 -2.65 7.77
CA ALA A 93 -7.40 -1.97 8.05
C ALA A 93 -8.51 -2.95 8.47
N MET A 94 -8.67 -4.06 7.75
CA MET A 94 -9.61 -5.14 8.13
C MET A 94 -9.31 -5.67 9.54
N THR A 95 -8.04 -5.93 9.84
CA THR A 95 -7.59 -6.42 11.14
C THR A 95 -7.84 -5.40 12.25
N LEU A 96 -7.61 -4.11 11.98
CA LEU A 96 -7.87 -3.01 12.90
C LEU A 96 -9.38 -2.90 13.21
N CYS A 97 -10.24 -2.96 12.19
CA CYS A 97 -11.69 -2.96 12.36
C CYS A 97 -12.16 -4.15 13.20
N HIS A 98 -11.65 -5.35 12.91
CA HIS A 98 -11.99 -6.55 13.67
C HIS A 98 -11.50 -6.47 15.13
N ARG A 99 -10.30 -5.92 15.38
CA ARG A 99 -9.83 -5.69 16.76
C ARG A 99 -10.75 -4.76 17.54
N PHE A 100 -11.31 -3.74 16.88
CA PHE A 100 -12.20 -2.77 17.50
C PHE A 100 -13.61 -3.30 17.76
N ASN A 101 -14.22 -3.99 16.80
CA ASN A 101 -15.64 -4.38 16.88
C ASN A 101 -15.90 -5.89 17.11
N LYS A 102 -14.87 -6.73 16.96
CA LYS A 102 -14.93 -8.20 17.10
C LYS A 102 -15.97 -8.90 16.22
N LYS A 103 -16.43 -8.23 15.15
CA LYS A 103 -17.41 -8.82 14.24
C LYS A 103 -16.71 -9.83 13.32
N PRO A 104 -17.33 -11.00 13.09
CA PRO A 104 -16.75 -12.04 12.23
C PRO A 104 -16.99 -11.78 10.74
N VAL A 105 -17.63 -10.66 10.38
CA VAL A 105 -18.00 -10.33 9.01
C VAL A 105 -17.32 -9.04 8.59
N PHE A 106 -16.65 -9.07 7.44
CA PHE A 106 -16.07 -7.91 6.79
C PHE A 106 -16.68 -7.74 5.39
N ILE A 107 -16.98 -6.50 4.98
CA ILE A 107 -17.65 -6.21 3.71
C ILE A 107 -16.67 -5.46 2.82
N VAL A 108 -16.53 -5.90 1.57
CA VAL A 108 -15.61 -5.36 0.58
C VAL A 108 -16.40 -5.02 -0.69
N ASP A 109 -16.00 -3.97 -1.41
CA ASP A 109 -16.59 -3.68 -2.72
C ASP A 109 -16.01 -4.61 -3.80
N GLN A 110 -16.84 -5.05 -4.74
CA GLN A 110 -16.41 -5.89 -5.86
C GLN A 110 -15.48 -5.16 -6.82
N ASN A 111 -15.54 -3.83 -6.84
CA ASN A 111 -14.74 -3.00 -7.73
C ASN A 111 -13.33 -2.72 -7.18
N LEU A 112 -12.95 -3.30 -6.04
CA LEU A 112 -11.55 -3.26 -5.59
C LEU A 112 -10.65 -3.96 -6.60
N HIS A 113 -9.38 -3.58 -6.59
CA HIS A 113 -8.37 -4.28 -7.37
C HIS A 113 -8.30 -5.76 -6.95
N PRO A 114 -8.20 -6.70 -7.91
CA PRO A 114 -8.31 -8.13 -7.64
C PRO A 114 -7.24 -8.61 -6.64
N GLN A 115 -6.02 -8.08 -6.71
CA GLN A 115 -4.95 -8.41 -5.76
C GLN A 115 -5.29 -8.02 -4.31
N ASN A 116 -6.07 -6.96 -4.09
CA ASN A 116 -6.48 -6.56 -2.75
C ASN A 116 -7.52 -7.54 -2.20
N ILE A 117 -8.48 -7.96 -3.03
CA ILE A 117 -9.51 -8.93 -2.67
C ILE A 117 -8.87 -10.28 -2.32
N ASP A 118 -7.92 -10.74 -3.14
CA ASP A 118 -7.22 -12.01 -2.91
C ASP A 118 -6.41 -12.01 -1.60
N LEU A 119 -5.72 -10.91 -1.28
CA LEU A 119 -4.99 -10.80 -0.03
C LEU A 119 -5.92 -10.69 1.18
N LEU A 120 -7.03 -9.96 1.07
CA LEU A 120 -8.03 -9.87 2.11
C LEU A 120 -8.62 -11.25 2.44
N ARG A 121 -8.97 -12.03 1.42
CA ARG A 121 -9.43 -13.43 1.57
C ARG A 121 -8.41 -14.27 2.30
N THR A 122 -7.17 -14.25 1.82
CA THR A 122 -6.06 -14.98 2.46
C THR A 122 -5.88 -14.58 3.93
N ARG A 123 -5.96 -13.29 4.25
CA ARG A 123 -5.76 -12.80 5.63
C ARG A 123 -6.92 -13.09 6.55
N ALA A 124 -8.16 -13.10 6.06
CA ALA A 124 -9.35 -13.45 6.84
C ALA A 124 -9.36 -14.91 7.28
N GLU A 125 -8.69 -15.82 6.56
CA GLU A 125 -8.55 -17.21 7.02
C GLU A 125 -7.77 -17.33 8.33
N TYR A 126 -6.84 -16.42 8.59
CA TYR A 126 -5.96 -16.43 9.77
C TYR A 126 -6.44 -15.52 10.91
N VAL A 127 -7.36 -14.61 10.63
CA VAL A 127 -7.91 -13.65 11.59
C VAL A 127 -9.39 -13.96 11.64
N GLU A 128 -9.92 -14.49 12.76
CA GLU A 128 -11.29 -14.99 13.05
C GLU A 128 -12.50 -14.27 12.39
N ILE A 129 -12.47 -14.12 11.07
CA ILE A 129 -13.39 -13.40 10.20
C ILE A 129 -13.91 -14.46 9.26
N SER A 130 -15.10 -14.97 9.58
CA SER A 130 -15.69 -16.12 8.93
C SER A 130 -16.19 -15.84 7.51
N SER A 131 -16.39 -14.57 7.14
CA SER A 131 -16.94 -14.22 5.84
C SER A 131 -16.53 -12.82 5.37
N ILE A 132 -16.08 -12.78 4.11
CA ILE A 132 -15.93 -11.54 3.34
C ILE A 132 -17.07 -11.49 2.32
N PHE A 133 -17.94 -10.49 2.43
CA PHE A 133 -19.01 -10.28 1.46
C PHE A 133 -18.66 -9.19 0.48
N GLU A 134 -19.04 -9.44 -0.77
CA GLU A 134 -18.85 -8.53 -1.88
C GLU A 134 -20.13 -7.72 -2.15
N SER A 135 -20.01 -6.39 -2.07
CA SER A 135 -21.10 -5.40 -1.98
C SER A 135 -22.21 -5.52 -3.04
N ALA A 136 -21.93 -5.94 -4.29
CA ALA A 136 -22.99 -6.01 -5.31
C ALA A 136 -24.10 -7.01 -4.97
N SER A 137 -23.80 -8.03 -4.15
CA SER A 137 -24.80 -8.97 -3.64
C SER A 137 -25.60 -8.43 -2.44
N PHE A 138 -25.02 -7.48 -1.68
CA PHE A 138 -25.54 -7.02 -0.40
C PHE A 138 -26.59 -5.93 -0.53
N LEU A 139 -26.43 -4.99 -1.47
CA LEU A 139 -27.39 -3.89 -1.72
C LEU A 139 -28.78 -4.42 -2.11
N THR A 140 -28.85 -5.54 -2.83
CA THR A 140 -30.13 -6.18 -3.20
C THR A 140 -30.83 -6.83 -1.99
N CYS A 141 -30.06 -7.26 -0.98
CA CYS A 141 -30.58 -8.02 0.16
C CYS A 141 -30.92 -7.11 1.36
N THR A 142 -30.13 -6.06 1.61
CA THR A 142 -30.39 -5.13 2.74
C THR A 142 -31.55 -4.17 2.47
N PHE A 143 -31.81 -3.76 1.23
CA PHE A 143 -33.02 -2.97 0.92
C PHE A 143 -34.33 -3.80 1.06
N LYS A 144 -34.26 -5.13 0.97
CA LYS A 144 -35.40 -6.01 1.28
C LYS A 144 -35.61 -6.21 2.78
N ALA A 145 -34.53 -6.22 3.57
CA ALA A 145 -34.60 -6.42 5.02
C ALA A 145 -34.98 -5.16 5.83
N VAL A 146 -34.79 -3.96 5.28
CA VAL A 146 -35.14 -2.68 5.95
C VAL A 146 -36.56 -2.19 5.59
N ARG A 147 -37.33 -2.97 4.80
CA ARG A 147 -38.72 -2.64 4.40
C ARG A 147 -39.81 -3.48 5.09
N HIS A 148 -39.50 -4.10 6.23
CA HIS A 148 -40.51 -4.71 7.10
C HIS A 148 -40.36 -4.25 8.54
#